data_AF-A0A401P7X0-F1
#
_entry.id   AF-A0A401P7X0-F1
#
_cell.length_a   1.000
_cell.length_b   1.000
_cell.length_c   1.000
_cell.angle_alpha   90.00
_cell.angle_beta   90.00
_cell.angle_gamma   90.00
#
_symmetry.space_group_name_H-M   'P 1'
#
loop_
_entity.id
_entity.type
_entity.pdbx_description
1 polymer ?
#
loop_
_entity_poly.entity_id
_entity_poly.type
_entity_poly.pdbx_seq_one_letter_code
_entity_poly.pdbx_strand_id
1 'polypeptide(L)'
;MANCLQCETAQNKSAVLVFLTPGNHIATAWSDSLAKDLIRQVLKTDPTERMTITEFMNNPWINQSMVVPQTPLHTSRVLQEEKDMWEEVKDEMTSALATMRVDYDQVKIKDLDKTSNPLLNKRRKKQTPSAPSSSAICSNQ
;
A
#
# COMPACT_ATOMS: atom_id res chain seq x y z
N MET A 1 -57.23 -2.90 -27.16
CA MET A 1 -57.23 -2.29 -25.81
C MET A 1 -56.21 -3.02 -24.99
N ALA A 2 -55.07 -2.37 -24.75
CA ALA A 2 -54.01 -2.85 -23.88
C ALA A 2 -54.49 -2.77 -22.42
N ASN A 3 -54.05 -3.72 -21.60
CA ASN A 3 -53.75 -3.40 -20.20
C ASN A 3 -52.57 -4.25 -19.74
N CYS A 4 -51.49 -3.51 -19.51
CA CYS A 4 -50.22 -3.87 -18.89
C CYS A 4 -50.26 -3.28 -17.47
N LEU A 5 -50.00 -4.10 -16.44
CA LEU A 5 -49.86 -3.79 -14.99
C LEU A 5 -49.86 -5.20 -14.32
N GLN A 6 -48.88 -5.75 -13.60
CA GLN A 6 -47.72 -5.32 -12.78
C GLN A 6 -46.58 -6.35 -12.99
N CYS A 7 -45.30 -6.00 -13.15
CA CYS A 7 -44.28 -5.52 -12.18
C CYS A 7 -44.08 -6.37 -10.91
N GLU A 8 -43.00 -7.15 -10.92
CA GLU A 8 -41.94 -7.20 -9.90
C GLU A 8 -42.24 -7.79 -8.51
N THR A 9 -41.88 -9.07 -8.33
CA THR A 9 -41.26 -9.59 -7.09
C THR A 9 -40.73 -11.00 -7.34
N ALA A 10 -39.60 -11.11 -8.05
CA ALA A 10 -38.80 -12.34 -8.11
C ALA A 10 -37.83 -12.37 -6.91
N GLN A 11 -38.40 -12.43 -5.70
CA GLN A 11 -37.60 -12.62 -4.49
C GLN A 11 -37.50 -14.11 -4.19
N ASN A 12 -36.26 -14.59 -4.28
CA ASN A 12 -35.71 -15.61 -3.40
C ASN A 12 -36.23 -17.06 -3.59
N LYS A 13 -35.76 -17.72 -4.66
CA LYS A 13 -35.77 -19.19 -4.79
C LYS A 13 -34.40 -19.69 -5.23
N SER A 14 -33.39 -19.55 -4.38
CA SER A 14 -32.17 -20.38 -4.42
C SER A 14 -31.38 -20.23 -3.12
N ALA A 15 -31.98 -20.68 -2.03
CA ALA A 15 -31.24 -20.99 -0.81
C ALA A 15 -31.89 -22.23 -0.20
N VAL A 16 -31.07 -23.10 0.38
CA VAL A 16 -31.46 -24.35 1.06
C VAL A 16 -31.64 -25.55 0.12
N LEU A 17 -30.59 -25.88 -0.64
CA LEU A 17 -30.26 -27.27 -0.97
C LEU A 17 -28.80 -27.39 -1.46
N VAL A 18 -27.86 -26.82 -0.70
CA VAL A 18 -26.46 -27.24 -0.78
C VAL A 18 -26.26 -28.23 0.34
N PHE A 19 -26.14 -29.49 -0.06
CA PHE A 19 -25.93 -30.65 0.78
C PHE A 19 -24.82 -30.42 1.82
N LEU A 20 -25.15 -30.69 3.08
CA LEU A 20 -24.21 -31.00 4.14
C LEU A 20 -23.45 -32.26 3.72
N THR A 21 -22.27 -32.09 3.13
CA THR A 21 -21.26 -33.15 3.00
C THR A 21 -20.37 -33.11 4.25
N PRO A 22 -20.36 -34.16 5.09
CA PRO A 22 -19.48 -34.24 6.25
C PRO A 22 -18.08 -34.62 5.76
N GLY A 23 -17.31 -33.63 5.31
CA GLY A 23 -15.95 -33.88 4.81
C GLY A 23 -15.08 -32.66 4.55
N ASN A 24 -15.61 -31.43 4.65
CA ASN A 24 -14.90 -30.24 4.14
C ASN A 24 -14.22 -29.35 5.20
N HIS A 25 -14.15 -29.76 6.46
CA HIS A 25 -13.50 -28.95 7.51
C HIS A 25 -11.99 -28.78 7.31
N ILE A 26 -11.36 -29.70 6.57
CA ILE A 26 -9.94 -29.63 6.25
C ILE A 26 -9.68 -28.65 5.10
N ALA A 27 -10.50 -28.60 4.05
CA ALA A 27 -10.25 -27.74 2.89
C ALA A 27 -10.27 -26.23 3.22
N THR A 28 -11.08 -25.82 4.21
CA THR A 28 -11.16 -24.41 4.63
C THR A 28 -9.86 -23.90 5.26
N ALA A 29 -9.11 -24.76 5.95
CA ALA A 29 -7.88 -24.36 6.62
C ALA A 29 -6.70 -24.17 5.65
N TRP A 30 -6.68 -24.91 4.54
CA TRP A 30 -5.58 -24.90 3.57
C TRP A 30 -5.68 -23.70 2.63
N SER A 31 -6.89 -23.25 2.30
CA SER A 31 -7.05 -22.10 1.41
C SER A 31 -6.68 -20.77 2.07
N ASP A 32 -6.94 -20.62 3.37
CA ASP A 32 -6.64 -19.38 4.09
C ASP A 32 -5.13 -19.20 4.31
N SER A 33 -4.41 -20.29 4.64
CA SER A 33 -2.95 -20.25 4.77
C SER A 33 -2.26 -19.93 3.44
N LEU A 34 -2.68 -20.57 2.33
CA LEU A 34 -2.12 -20.32 1.00
C LEU A 34 -2.34 -18.88 0.53
N ALA A 35 -3.53 -18.31 0.78
CA ALA A 35 -3.82 -16.92 0.46
C ALA A 35 -2.96 -15.94 1.30
N LYS A 36 -2.80 -16.22 2.60
CA LYS A 36 -1.96 -15.42 3.49
C LYS A 36 -0.47 -15.49 3.11
N ASP A 37 0.00 -16.66 2.72
CA ASP A 37 1.39 -16.86 2.29
C ASP A 37 1.68 -16.11 0.98
N LEU A 38 0.73 -16.11 0.04
CA LEU A 38 0.82 -15.32 -1.19
C LEU A 38 0.96 -13.82 -0.88
N ILE A 39 0.13 -13.28 0.02
CA ILE A 39 0.20 -11.87 0.42
C ILE A 39 1.57 -11.54 1.04
N ARG A 40 2.11 -12.42 1.88
CA ARG A 40 3.45 -12.24 2.49
C ARG A 40 4.58 -12.22 1.47
N GLN A 41 4.47 -12.99 0.39
CA GLN A 41 5.46 -13.06 -0.68
C GLN A 41 5.41 -11.83 -1.59
N VAL A 42 4.23 -11.28 -1.83
CA VAL A 42 4.04 -10.05 -2.63
C VAL A 42 4.45 -8.80 -1.85
N LEU A 43 4.18 -8.75 -0.53
CA LEU A 43 4.48 -7.61 0.34
C LEU A 43 5.84 -7.71 1.03
N LYS A 44 6.82 -8.38 0.41
CA LYS A 44 8.21 -8.34 0.88
C LYS A 44 8.76 -6.91 0.81
N THR A 45 9.40 -6.49 1.90
CA THR A 45 10.02 -5.15 2.06
C THR A 45 11.19 -4.97 1.12
N ASP A 46 12.03 -6.00 0.96
CA ASP A 46 13.11 -6.02 -0.03
C ASP A 46 12.54 -6.24 -1.44
N PRO A 47 12.78 -5.33 -2.40
CA PRO A 47 12.31 -5.50 -3.78
C PRO A 47 13.00 -6.66 -4.51
N THR A 48 14.19 -7.10 -4.08
CA THR A 48 14.95 -8.17 -4.74
C THR A 48 14.45 -9.57 -4.37
N GLU A 49 13.96 -9.75 -3.15
CA GLU A 49 13.35 -11.00 -2.67
C GLU A 49 11.84 -11.08 -2.95
N ARG A 50 11.26 -10.02 -3.51
CA ARG A 50 9.83 -9.97 -3.81
C ARG A 50 9.50 -10.94 -4.93
N MET A 51 8.40 -11.67 -4.74
CA MET A 51 7.86 -12.57 -5.75
C MET A 51 7.65 -11.85 -7.08
N THR A 52 8.08 -12.49 -8.17
CA THR A 52 7.89 -11.98 -9.52
C THR A 52 6.45 -12.21 -10.01
N ILE A 53 6.02 -11.43 -11.00
CA ILE A 53 4.67 -11.58 -11.56
C ILE A 53 4.42 -12.99 -12.14
N THR A 54 5.44 -13.63 -12.70
CA THR A 54 5.33 -14.99 -13.26
C THR A 54 5.09 -16.03 -12.17
N GLU A 55 5.81 -15.93 -11.05
CA GLU A 55 5.60 -16.78 -9.88
C GLU A 55 4.21 -16.54 -9.25
N PHE A 56 3.76 -15.28 -9.21
CA PHE A 56 2.42 -14.92 -8.75
C PHE A 56 1.33 -15.60 -9.58
N MET A 57 1.44 -15.56 -10.92
CA MET A 57 0.48 -16.19 -11.82
C MET A 57 0.48 -17.72 -11.72
N ASN A 58 1.64 -18.32 -11.41
CA ASN A 58 1.77 -19.76 -11.22
C ASN A 58 1.29 -20.24 -9.85
N ASN A 59 0.99 -19.34 -8.91
CA ASN A 59 0.55 -19.71 -7.57
C ASN A 59 -0.79 -20.48 -7.64
N PRO A 60 -0.95 -21.61 -6.92
CA PRO A 60 -2.18 -22.41 -6.96
C PRO A 60 -3.45 -21.62 -6.62
N TRP A 61 -3.37 -20.62 -5.75
CA TRP A 61 -4.52 -19.79 -5.38
C TRP A 61 -5.03 -18.92 -6.56
N ILE A 62 -4.11 -18.45 -7.41
CA ILE A 62 -4.44 -17.67 -8.61
C ILE A 62 -4.76 -18.58 -9.79
N ASN A 63 -3.90 -19.58 -10.05
CA ASN A 63 -4.01 -20.50 -11.17
C ASN A 63 -5.27 -21.39 -11.08
N GLN A 64 -5.66 -21.80 -9.87
CA GLN A 64 -6.86 -22.62 -9.61
C GLN A 64 -7.97 -21.80 -8.97
N SER A 65 -8.17 -20.56 -9.43
CA SER A 65 -9.21 -19.65 -8.90
C SER A 65 -10.63 -20.25 -8.90
N MET A 66 -10.91 -21.23 -9.78
CA MET A 66 -12.18 -21.95 -9.85
C MET A 66 -12.39 -23.01 -8.75
N VAL A 67 -11.34 -23.38 -8.01
CA VAL A 67 -11.36 -24.38 -6.91
C VAL A 67 -11.29 -23.69 -5.53
N VAL A 68 -11.20 -22.36 -5.50
CA VAL A 68 -11.15 -21.59 -4.26
C VAL A 68 -12.49 -21.72 -3.52
N PRO A 69 -12.49 -22.01 -2.22
CA PRO A 69 -13.71 -22.15 -1.44
C PRO A 69 -14.49 -20.83 -1.45
N GLN A 70 -15.81 -20.90 -1.66
CA GLN A 70 -16.73 -19.76 -1.60
C GLN A 70 -17.01 -19.32 -0.15
N THR A 71 -15.96 -19.15 0.65
CA THR A 71 -16.10 -18.67 2.02
C THR A 71 -16.58 -17.22 1.97
N PRO A 72 -17.69 -16.87 2.64
CA PRO A 72 -18.18 -15.50 2.66
C PRO A 72 -17.16 -14.58 3.34
N LEU A 73 -16.76 -13.51 2.65
CA LEU A 73 -15.80 -12.53 3.17
C LEU A 73 -16.50 -11.36 3.87
N HIS A 74 -15.82 -10.80 4.86
CA HIS A 74 -16.29 -9.61 5.58
C HIS A 74 -16.01 -8.28 4.88
N THR A 75 -15.33 -8.30 3.73
CA THR A 75 -14.88 -7.11 2.99
C THR A 75 -16.00 -6.11 2.71
N SER A 76 -17.17 -6.57 2.25
CA SER A 76 -18.32 -5.70 1.96
C SER A 76 -18.88 -5.01 3.21
N ARG A 77 -18.80 -5.65 4.38
CA ARG A 77 -19.33 -5.10 5.63
C ARG A 77 -18.38 -4.03 6.18
N VAL A 78 -17.10 -4.36 6.25
CA VAL A 78 -16.05 -3.44 6.74
C VAL A 78 -16.02 -2.15 5.90
N LEU A 79 -16.10 -2.27 4.56
CA LEU A 79 -16.14 -1.10 3.68
C LEU A 79 -17.39 -0.21 3.86
N GLN A 80 -18.50 -0.76 4.36
CA GLN A 80 -19.71 0.02 4.66
C GLN A 80 -19.63 0.70 6.03
N GLU A 81 -19.08 0.00 7.02
CA GLU A 81 -18.92 0.49 8.40
C GLU A 81 -17.81 1.55 8.51
N GLU A 82 -16.70 1.39 7.78
CA GLU A 82 -15.51 2.26 7.84
C GLU A 82 -15.39 3.20 6.63
N LYS A 83 -16.52 3.58 6.03
CA LYS A 83 -16.53 4.40 4.80
C LYS A 83 -15.80 5.74 4.97
N ASP A 84 -15.91 6.37 6.14
CA ASP A 84 -15.26 7.66 6.40
C ASP A 84 -13.73 7.52 6.50
N MET A 85 -13.23 6.38 6.99
CA MET A 85 -11.79 6.07 7.05
C MET A 85 -11.23 5.60 5.71
N TRP A 86 -12.08 5.19 4.77
CA TRP A 86 -11.64 4.69 3.47
C TRP A 86 -10.87 5.73 2.65
N GLU A 87 -11.17 7.02 2.82
CA GLU A 87 -10.41 8.08 2.16
C GLU A 87 -8.96 8.12 2.66
N GLU A 88 -8.77 8.04 3.98
CA GLU A 88 -7.45 8.01 4.62
C GLU A 88 -6.63 6.79 4.17
N VAL A 89 -7.27 5.62 4.04
CA VAL A 89 -6.60 4.39 3.56
C VAL A 89 -6.09 4.55 2.12
N LYS A 90 -6.85 5.20 1.24
CA LYS A 90 -6.44 5.45 -0.15
C LYS A 90 -5.27 6.43 -0.22
N ASP A 91 -5.31 7.47 0.60
CA ASP A 91 -4.25 8.47 0.67
C ASP A 91 -2.95 7.85 1.19
N GLU A 92 -3.02 7.02 2.22
CA GLU A 92 -1.86 6.32 2.75
C GLU A 92 -1.29 5.30 1.75
N MET A 93 -2.15 4.58 1.01
CA MET A 93 -1.72 3.71 -0.07
C MET A 93 -0.94 4.48 -1.15
N THR A 94 -1.41 5.68 -1.50
CA THR A 94 -0.76 6.54 -2.49
C THR A 94 0.58 7.06 -1.97
N SER A 95 0.63 7.49 -0.71
CA SER A 95 1.84 7.92 0.00
C SER A 95 2.90 6.82 0.05
N ALA A 96 2.51 5.61 0.47
CA ALA A 96 3.39 4.45 0.52
C ALA A 96 3.95 4.11 -0.88
N LEU A 97 3.11 4.10 -1.91
CA LEU A 97 3.55 3.86 -3.29
C LEU A 97 4.52 4.92 -3.81
N ALA A 98 4.37 6.19 -3.42
CA ALA A 98 5.29 7.26 -3.79
C ALA A 98 6.69 7.00 -3.22
N THR A 99 6.80 6.58 -1.96
CA THR A 99 8.10 6.29 -1.32
C THR A 99 8.79 5.03 -1.84
N MET A 100 8.03 4.03 -2.27
CA MET A 100 8.57 2.77 -2.79
C MET A 100 9.04 2.88 -4.24
N ARG A 101 8.57 3.87 -4.99
CA ARG A 101 8.95 4.11 -6.38
C ARG A 101 10.19 4.98 -6.44
N VAL A 102 11.09 4.66 -7.36
CA VAL A 102 12.27 5.47 -7.63
C VAL A 102 11.88 6.57 -8.62
N ASP A 103 11.93 7.82 -8.16
CA ASP A 103 11.68 9.00 -9.02
C ASP A 103 12.94 9.39 -9.78
N TYR A 104 12.98 9.04 -11.07
CA TYR A 104 14.15 9.34 -11.93
C TYR A 104 14.28 10.81 -12.35
N ASP A 105 13.21 11.60 -12.20
CA ASP A 105 13.19 13.03 -12.52
C ASP A 105 13.61 13.92 -11.31
N GLN A 106 13.96 13.31 -10.18
CA GLN A 106 14.41 14.05 -9.02
C GLN A 106 15.78 14.70 -9.30
N VAL A 107 15.90 15.99 -8.96
CA VAL A 107 17.15 16.75 -9.08
C VAL A 107 18.24 16.06 -8.27
N LYS A 108 19.31 15.63 -8.97
CA LYS A 108 20.50 15.08 -8.32
C LYS A 108 21.22 16.19 -7.54
N ILE A 109 21.54 15.90 -6.28
CA ILE A 109 22.34 16.80 -5.45
C ILE A 109 23.72 16.94 -6.08
N LYS A 110 24.15 18.19 -6.34
CA LYS A 110 25.49 18.48 -6.86
C LYS A 110 26.54 18.18 -5.79
N ASP A 111 27.78 17.90 -6.20
CA ASP A 111 28.91 17.73 -5.28
C ASP A 111 29.09 18.96 -4.37
N LEU A 112 29.52 18.73 -3.12
CA LEU A 112 29.61 19.78 -2.08
C LEU A 112 30.40 21.02 -2.56
N ASP A 113 31.48 20.83 -3.31
CA ASP A 113 32.33 21.92 -3.81
C ASP A 113 31.64 22.77 -4.89
N LYS A 114 30.78 22.14 -5.70
CA LYS A 114 30.04 22.79 -6.80
C LYS A 114 28.69 23.35 -6.34
N THR A 115 28.22 22.99 -5.15
CA THR A 115 27.00 23.55 -4.56
C THR A 115 27.24 24.93 -3.96
N SER A 116 26.28 25.84 -4.18
CA SER A 116 26.21 27.14 -3.50
C SER A 116 24.84 27.29 -2.86
N ASN A 117 24.82 27.40 -1.53
CA ASN A 117 23.62 27.64 -0.73
C ASN A 117 23.98 28.67 0.36
N PRO A 118 23.08 29.62 0.70
CA PRO A 118 23.27 30.58 1.79
C PRO A 118 23.83 30.00 3.09
N LEU A 119 23.43 28.80 3.50
CA LEU A 119 23.92 28.13 4.71
C LEU A 119 25.39 27.70 4.58
N LEU A 120 25.76 27.09 3.44
CA LEU A 120 27.14 26.67 3.16
C LEU A 120 28.06 27.89 3.07
N ASN A 121 27.61 28.97 2.43
CA ASN A 121 28.37 30.21 2.31
C ASN A 121 28.61 30.86 3.69
N LYS A 122 27.63 30.84 4.60
CA LYS A 122 27.80 31.30 5.99
C LYS A 122 28.81 30.46 6.76
N ARG A 123 28.76 29.13 6.64
CA ARG A 123 29.72 28.22 7.31
C ARG A 123 31.14 28.35 6.76
N ARG A 124 31.31 28.43 5.44
CA ARG A 124 32.63 28.65 4.80
C ARG A 124 33.25 29.97 5.26
N LYS A 125 32.47 31.05 5.33
CA LYS A 125 32.91 32.36 5.85
C LYS A 125 33.35 32.30 7.33
N LYS A 126 32.73 31.44 8.15
CA LYS A 126 33.13 31.23 9.54
C LYS A 126 34.43 30.39 9.65
N GLN A 127 34.68 29.52 8.68
CA GLN A 127 35.85 28.64 8.64
C GLN A 127 37.08 29.27 7.99
N THR A 128 36.93 30.30 7.15
CA THR A 128 38.03 31.13 6.67
C THR A 128 38.39 32.18 7.73
N PRO A 129 39.56 32.10 8.41
CA PRO A 129 40.02 33.17 9.27
C PRO A 129 40.72 34.22 8.40
N SER A 130 39.95 35.14 7.80
CA SER A 130 40.53 36.38 7.25
C SER A 130 40.51 37.46 8.34
N ALA A 131 41.69 37.71 8.92
CA ALA A 131 42.03 38.77 9.89
C ALA A 131 41.78 40.22 9.37
N PRO A 132 42.08 41.28 10.14
CA PRO A 132 41.60 41.67 11.47
C PRO A 132 40.71 42.94 11.39
N SER A 133 39.56 42.99 12.06
CA SER A 133 38.83 44.24 12.29
C SER A 133 38.67 44.51 13.77
N SER A 134 39.53 45.40 14.27
CA SER A 134 39.33 46.32 15.40
C SER A 134 38.54 45.81 16.60
N SER A 135 39.30 45.53 17.66
CA SER A 135 38.95 45.66 19.09
C SER A 135 37.60 46.34 19.40
N ALA A 136 36.62 45.54 19.82
CA ALA A 136 35.55 46.00 20.70
C ALA A 136 35.80 45.40 22.08
N ILE A 137 36.44 46.19 22.94
CA ILE A 137 36.56 45.95 24.37
C ILE A 137 35.16 46.08 24.96
N CYS A 138 34.61 44.99 25.49
CA CYS A 138 33.40 45.02 26.31
C CYS A 138 33.81 45.17 27.78
N SER A 139 33.65 46.39 28.33
CA SER A 139 33.67 46.63 29.77
C SER A 139 32.23 46.55 30.28
N ASN A 140 31.95 45.57 31.13
CA ASN A 140 30.75 45.55 31.97
C ASN A 140 31.02 46.40 33.22
N GLN A 141 30.20 47.43 33.42
CA GLN A 141 29.82 47.94 34.74
C GLN A 141 28.30 48.14 34.73
#